data_AF-A0A0J9US86-F1
#
_entry.id   AF-A0A0J9US86-F1
#
_cell.length_a   1.000
_cell.length_b   1.000
_cell.length_c   1.000
_cell.angle_alpha   90.00
_cell.angle_beta   90.00
_cell.angle_gamma   90.00
#
_symmetry.space_group_name_H-M   'P 1'
#
loop_
_entity.id
_entity.type
_entity.pdbx_description
1 polymer ?
#
loop_
_entity_poly.entity_id
_entity_poly.type
_entity_poly.pdbx_seq_one_letter_code
_entity_poly.pdbx_strand_id
1 'polypeptide(L)'
;MHEIFLTALIEDKDFTSACAVLGGLTNMDPWESIQRVLYFQGPQRPMAPMDLDATQGILRWTDFPDPPRGQPLLTQRKKVELWDQKKLPSIMRDNTTQVYRFYRDDIEFCLTRHYFLQPLEHYTPMETKQQATIPMGSLPPWESLTPVDQQKRWFLQVKAHVVQDNKPDEIRKAQDQLLAVRRELDGVFEFRGIDRKVHDTRVMQQMQGVQQLPQKFTVGK
;
A
#
# COMPACT_ATOMS: atom_id res chain seq x y z
N MET A 1 2.53 -9.40 -12.59
CA MET A 1 3.40 -9.59 -11.42
C MET A 1 2.52 -9.81 -10.21
N HIS A 2 2.86 -10.82 -9.40
CA HIS A 2 2.24 -11.04 -8.11
C HIS A 2 3.17 -10.54 -7.01
N GLU A 3 2.59 -9.95 -5.98
CA GLU A 3 3.26 -9.81 -4.69
C GLU A 3 2.59 -10.75 -3.69
N ILE A 4 3.42 -11.44 -2.92
CA ILE A 4 3.01 -12.33 -1.84
C ILE A 4 3.69 -11.83 -0.59
N PHE A 5 2.94 -11.69 0.51
CA PHE A 5 3.51 -11.12 1.72
C PHE A 5 2.89 -11.63 3.01
N LEU A 6 3.71 -11.59 4.07
CA LEU A 6 3.32 -11.76 5.46
C LEU A 6 3.18 -10.38 6.11
N THR A 7 2.33 -10.27 7.13
CA THR A 7 2.16 -9.03 7.90
C THR A 7 2.31 -9.28 9.40
N ALA A 8 3.05 -8.41 10.07
CA ALA A 8 3.13 -8.30 11.52
C ALA A 8 2.95 -6.84 11.95
N LEU A 9 2.50 -6.63 13.18
CA LEU A 9 2.33 -5.32 13.80
C LEU A 9 3.38 -5.14 14.89
N ILE A 10 4.05 -4.00 14.89
CA ILE A 10 5.13 -3.70 15.83
C ILE A 10 4.76 -2.42 16.57
N GLU A 11 4.88 -2.44 17.89
CA GLU A 11 4.63 -1.25 18.70
C GLU A 11 5.71 -0.19 18.45
N ASP A 12 5.36 1.09 18.59
CA ASP A 12 6.29 2.20 18.34
C ASP A 12 7.57 2.08 19.17
N LYS A 13 7.45 1.67 20.43
CA LYS A 13 8.58 1.47 21.34
C LYS A 13 9.57 0.40 20.87
N ASP A 14 9.10 -0.58 20.09
CA ASP A 14 9.88 -1.73 19.64
C ASP A 14 10.48 -1.51 18.24
N PHE A 15 10.23 -0.35 17.63
CA PHE A 15 10.71 -0.02 16.28
C PHE A 15 12.23 -0.15 16.14
N THR A 16 12.98 0.44 17.06
CA THR A 16 14.45 0.40 17.02
C THR A 16 14.97 -1.03 17.11
N SER A 17 14.38 -1.83 18.00
CA SER A 17 14.71 -3.26 18.13
C SER A 17 14.38 -4.03 16.86
N ALA A 18 13.23 -3.76 16.24
CA ALA A 18 12.85 -4.37 14.97
C ALA A 18 13.83 -4.03 13.85
N CYS A 19 14.24 -2.76 13.73
CA CYS A 19 15.27 -2.34 12.78
C CYS A 19 16.62 -3.02 13.03
N ALA A 20 17.02 -3.17 14.29
CA ALA A 20 18.27 -3.86 14.63
C ALA A 20 18.23 -5.36 14.28
N VAL A 21 17.11 -6.04 14.57
CA VAL A 21 16.89 -7.44 14.18
C VAL A 21 16.95 -7.58 12.67
N LEU A 22 16.19 -6.77 11.94
CA LEU A 22 16.15 -6.82 10.47
C LEU A 22 17.50 -6.46 9.87
N GLY A 23 18.21 -5.48 10.42
CA GLY A 23 19.55 -5.12 9.98
C GLY A 23 20.56 -6.25 10.18
N GLY A 24 20.52 -6.93 11.33
CA GLY A 24 21.33 -8.13 11.57
C GLY A 24 20.96 -9.30 10.66
N LEU A 25 19.67 -9.53 10.43
CA LEU A 25 19.15 -10.59 9.56
C LEU A 25 19.55 -10.41 8.09
N THR A 26 19.48 -9.16 7.61
CA THR A 26 19.72 -8.80 6.21
C THR A 26 21.14 -8.33 5.95
N ASN A 27 21.94 -8.13 7.01
CA ASN A 27 23.28 -7.57 6.96
C ASN A 27 23.34 -6.24 6.19
N MET A 28 22.32 -5.38 6.39
CA MET A 28 22.25 -4.06 5.78
C MET A 28 21.58 -3.04 6.70
N ASP A 29 21.94 -1.77 6.51
CA ASP A 29 21.22 -0.65 7.11
C ASP A 29 19.87 -0.44 6.41
N PRO A 30 18.85 0.09 7.12
CA PRO A 30 17.57 0.35 6.50
C PRO A 30 17.68 1.40 5.40
N TRP A 31 17.12 1.08 4.24
CA TRP A 31 16.84 2.09 3.23
C TRP A 31 15.55 2.83 3.59
N GLU A 32 15.71 3.98 4.24
CA GLU A 32 14.61 4.88 4.52
C GLU A 32 14.13 5.59 3.25
N SER A 33 12.81 5.59 3.04
CA SER A 33 12.17 6.36 1.98
C SER A 33 10.80 6.87 2.43
N ILE A 34 10.44 8.03 1.91
CA ILE A 34 9.11 8.61 2.07
C ILE A 34 8.37 8.40 0.75
N GLN A 35 7.21 7.75 0.82
CA GLN A 35 6.38 7.47 -0.34
C GLN A 35 5.09 8.25 -0.24
N ARG A 36 4.80 9.08 -1.24
CA ARG A 36 3.47 9.68 -1.38
C ARG A 36 2.58 8.67 -2.10
N VAL A 37 1.64 8.05 -1.40
CA VAL A 37 0.63 7.18 -2.01
C VAL A 37 -0.50 8.09 -2.47
N LEU A 38 -0.89 8.02 -3.74
CA LEU A 38 -1.87 8.94 -4.31
C LEU A 38 -3.07 8.15 -4.88
N TYR A 39 -4.28 8.38 -4.37
CA TYR A 39 -5.54 7.84 -4.90
C TYR A 39 -6.18 8.82 -5.90
N PHE A 40 -6.42 8.38 -7.12
CA PHE A 40 -6.80 9.27 -8.23
C PHE A 40 -8.30 9.57 -8.34
N GLN A 41 -8.61 10.87 -8.50
CA GLN A 41 -9.82 11.41 -9.14
C GLN A 41 -9.46 12.77 -9.80
N GLY A 42 -9.86 13.02 -11.06
CA GLY A 42 -9.30 14.00 -12.05
C GLY A 42 -9.18 15.51 -11.71
N PRO A 43 -8.68 16.38 -12.62
CA PRO A 43 -7.53 17.30 -12.41
C PRO A 43 -7.82 18.76 -12.00
N GLN A 44 -6.79 19.51 -11.54
CA GLN A 44 -6.43 20.93 -11.84
C GLN A 44 -5.14 21.40 -11.07
N ARG A 45 -4.48 22.47 -11.58
CA ARG A 45 -3.05 22.93 -11.52
C ARG A 45 -2.41 23.41 -10.18
N PRO A 46 -1.05 23.55 -10.12
CA PRO A 46 -0.26 23.68 -8.88
C PRO A 46 0.41 25.07 -8.59
N MET A 47 0.93 25.23 -7.37
CA MET A 47 1.99 26.20 -6.96
C MET A 47 2.92 25.61 -5.86
N ALA A 48 4.20 26.03 -5.87
CA ALA A 48 5.40 25.49 -5.17
C ALA A 48 5.58 26.00 -3.70
N PRO A 49 6.47 25.45 -2.82
CA PRO A 49 7.77 24.81 -3.10
C PRO A 49 8.17 23.53 -2.31
N MET A 50 8.32 22.43 -3.05
CA MET A 50 9.51 21.59 -3.28
C MET A 50 9.16 20.89 -4.59
N ASP A 51 10.05 20.81 -5.59
CA ASP A 51 9.66 20.29 -6.92
C ASP A 51 9.59 18.74 -6.91
N LEU A 52 8.53 18.22 -6.31
CA LEU A 52 8.20 16.79 -6.32
C LEU A 52 7.82 16.30 -7.72
N ASP A 53 7.53 17.20 -8.67
CA ASP A 53 7.24 16.85 -10.06
C ASP A 53 8.51 16.54 -10.86
N ALA A 54 9.66 17.11 -10.48
CA ALA A 54 10.95 16.77 -11.06
C ALA A 54 11.47 15.39 -10.61
N THR A 55 11.04 14.91 -9.44
CA THR A 55 11.46 13.62 -8.87
C THR A 55 10.86 12.45 -9.65
N GLN A 56 11.71 11.48 -10.02
CA GLN A 56 11.25 10.21 -10.56
C GLN A 56 10.58 9.37 -9.46
N GLY A 57 9.41 8.83 -9.75
CA GLY A 57 8.69 7.93 -8.86
C GLY A 57 8.13 6.72 -9.57
N ILE A 58 7.48 5.85 -8.80
CA ILE A 58 6.87 4.62 -9.29
C ILE A 58 5.36 4.76 -9.18
N LEU A 59 4.67 4.54 -10.28
CA LEU A 59 3.22 4.44 -10.29
C LEU A 59 2.83 2.98 -10.12
N ARG A 60 2.13 2.68 -9.01
CA ARG A 60 1.76 1.31 -8.63
C ARG A 60 0.24 1.18 -8.51
N TRP A 61 -0.31 0.13 -9.12
CA TRP A 61 -1.66 -0.37 -8.86
C TRP A 61 -1.57 -1.75 -8.24
N THR A 62 -2.38 -1.98 -7.21
CA THR A 62 -2.48 -3.27 -6.53
C THR A 62 -3.91 -3.74 -6.55
N ASP A 63 -4.15 -4.96 -6.99
CA ASP A 63 -5.49 -5.54 -7.06
C ASP A 63 -5.98 -5.97 -5.67
N PHE A 64 -7.26 -6.28 -5.58
CA PHE A 64 -7.84 -6.86 -4.37
C PHE A 64 -7.20 -8.23 -4.08
N PRO A 65 -6.76 -8.52 -2.83
CA PRO A 65 -6.09 -9.77 -2.58
C PRO A 65 -6.95 -11.01 -2.80
N ASP A 66 -6.27 -12.06 -3.26
CA ASP A 66 -6.85 -13.38 -3.45
C ASP A 66 -7.42 -13.90 -2.12
N PRO A 67 -8.53 -14.67 -2.14
CA PRO A 67 -8.99 -15.36 -0.95
C PRO A 67 -7.89 -16.29 -0.41
N PRO A 68 -7.73 -16.41 0.91
CA PRO A 68 -6.73 -17.30 1.50
C PRO A 68 -7.06 -18.75 1.14
N ARG A 69 -6.24 -19.37 0.28
CA ARG A 69 -6.35 -20.78 -0.11
C ARG A 69 -5.32 -21.60 0.67
N GLY A 70 -5.73 -22.17 1.80
CA GLY A 70 -4.90 -23.07 2.62
C GLY A 70 -3.75 -22.41 3.41
N GLN A 71 -3.41 -21.15 3.12
CA GLN A 71 -2.36 -20.40 3.82
C GLN A 71 -2.92 -19.06 4.33
N PRO A 72 -3.55 -19.02 5.51
CA PRO A 72 -4.28 -17.84 5.99
C PRO A 72 -3.40 -16.64 6.36
N LEU A 73 -2.08 -16.85 6.53
CA LEU A 73 -1.13 -15.79 6.87
C LEU A 73 -0.54 -15.10 5.65
N LEU A 74 -0.57 -15.76 4.49
CA LEU A 74 -0.03 -15.21 3.27
C LEU A 74 -1.11 -14.42 2.55
N THR A 75 -0.82 -13.16 2.26
CA THR A 75 -1.63 -12.35 1.36
C THR A 75 -0.99 -12.38 -0.01
N GLN A 76 -1.77 -12.68 -1.04
CA GLN A 76 -1.33 -12.68 -2.43
C GLN A 76 -2.21 -11.73 -3.22
N ARG A 77 -1.60 -10.88 -4.07
CA ARG A 77 -2.34 -10.04 -5.00
C ARG A 77 -1.52 -9.73 -6.24
N LYS A 78 -2.22 -9.34 -7.31
CA LYS A 78 -1.59 -8.78 -8.50
C LYS A 78 -1.16 -7.35 -8.26
N LYS A 79 -0.04 -6.97 -8.87
CA LYS A 79 0.39 -5.58 -8.96
C LYS A 79 0.92 -5.24 -10.35
N VAL A 80 0.80 -3.97 -10.69
CA VAL A 80 1.39 -3.35 -11.87
C VAL A 80 2.19 -2.15 -11.41
N GLU A 81 3.42 -2.03 -11.90
CA GLU A 81 4.32 -0.93 -11.59
C GLU A 81 4.85 -0.30 -12.87
N LEU A 82 4.82 1.02 -12.93
CA LEU A 82 5.49 1.81 -13.96
C LEU A 82 6.54 2.67 -13.26
N TRP A 83 7.80 2.42 -13.62
CA TRP A 83 8.96 3.06 -13.01
C TRP A 83 9.31 4.38 -13.71
N ASP A 84 10.14 5.20 -13.07
CA ASP A 84 10.71 6.46 -13.59
C ASP A 84 9.70 7.50 -14.09
N GLN A 85 8.51 7.49 -13.50
CA GLN A 85 7.46 8.44 -13.84
C GLN A 85 7.77 9.79 -13.19
N LYS A 86 7.69 10.86 -13.99
CA LYS A 86 7.83 12.25 -13.51
C LYS A 86 6.45 12.90 -13.40
N LYS A 87 6.37 14.03 -12.70
CA LYS A 87 5.14 14.81 -12.52
C LYS A 87 4.01 14.04 -11.83
N LEU A 88 4.34 12.99 -11.08
CA LEU A 88 3.34 12.16 -10.40
C LEU A 88 2.47 12.97 -9.44
N PRO A 89 2.99 13.91 -8.62
CA PRO A 89 2.16 14.78 -7.78
C PRO A 89 1.21 15.69 -8.57
N SER A 90 1.66 16.23 -9.71
CA SER A 90 0.78 16.99 -10.63
C SER A 90 -0.32 16.13 -11.25
N ILE A 91 -0.07 14.83 -11.44
CA ILE A 91 -0.99 13.90 -12.10
C ILE A 91 -1.93 13.20 -11.09
N MET A 92 -1.49 13.01 -9.84
CA MET A 92 -2.14 12.12 -8.86
C MET A 92 -2.33 12.80 -7.49
N ARG A 93 -3.39 12.44 -6.75
CA ARG A 93 -3.78 13.12 -5.50
C ARG A 93 -3.75 12.24 -4.25
N ASP A 94 -3.38 12.85 -3.12
CA ASP A 94 -3.51 12.46 -1.69
C ASP A 94 -2.88 11.17 -1.11
N ASN A 95 -2.09 11.39 -0.02
CA ASN A 95 -1.54 10.52 1.07
C ASN A 95 -0.01 10.34 1.11
N THR A 96 0.55 10.13 2.32
CA THR A 96 1.98 9.85 2.53
C THR A 96 2.22 8.69 3.49
N THR A 97 3.28 7.95 3.22
CA THR A 97 3.74 6.77 3.94
C THR A 97 5.24 6.89 4.18
N GLN A 98 5.68 6.61 5.41
CA GLN A 98 7.09 6.42 5.73
C GLN A 98 7.42 4.94 5.64
N VAL A 99 8.53 4.61 4.99
CA VAL A 99 8.92 3.23 4.68
C VAL A 99 10.40 3.02 4.95
N TYR A 100 10.73 2.04 5.77
CA TYR A 100 12.09 1.51 5.93
C TYR A 100 12.16 0.15 5.24
N ARG A 101 13.12 -0.01 4.32
CA ARG A 101 13.29 -1.27 3.57
C ARG A 101 14.60 -1.95 3.89
N PHE A 102 14.54 -3.27 3.95
CA PHE A 102 15.68 -4.17 3.98
C PHE A 102 15.49 -5.24 2.91
N TYR A 103 16.59 -5.82 2.46
CA TYR A 103 16.60 -6.83 1.40
C TYR A 103 17.52 -7.97 1.82
N ARG A 104 17.04 -9.21 1.66
CA ARG A 104 17.86 -10.41 1.77
C ARG A 104 17.46 -11.36 0.65
N ASP A 105 18.41 -11.65 -0.23
CA ASP A 105 18.16 -12.37 -1.47
C ASP A 105 17.03 -11.70 -2.28
N ASP A 106 15.96 -12.44 -2.60
CA ASP A 106 14.78 -11.96 -3.32
C ASP A 106 13.64 -11.50 -2.39
N ILE A 107 13.89 -11.43 -1.07
CA ILE A 107 12.88 -11.07 -0.07
C ILE A 107 13.06 -9.62 0.38
N GLU A 108 11.98 -8.86 0.30
CA GLU A 108 11.89 -7.47 0.75
C GLU A 108 11.23 -7.41 2.12
N PHE A 109 11.85 -6.73 3.07
CA PHE A 109 11.30 -6.44 4.39
C PHE A 109 10.94 -4.95 4.44
N CYS A 110 9.69 -4.63 4.71
CA CYS A 110 9.16 -3.28 4.73
C CYS A 110 8.55 -2.96 6.08
N LEU A 111 9.11 -2.00 6.80
CA LEU A 111 8.42 -1.35 7.91
C LEU A 111 7.72 -0.10 7.37
N THR A 112 6.40 -0.06 7.51
CA THR A 112 5.58 1.03 6.98
C THR A 112 4.72 1.66 8.05
N ARG A 113 4.56 2.98 7.95
CA ARG A 113 3.59 3.72 8.73
C ARG A 113 2.92 4.77 7.87
N HIS A 114 1.60 4.88 8.01
CA HIS A 114 0.75 5.76 7.23
C HIS A 114 0.40 7.00 8.02
N TYR A 115 0.36 8.13 7.34
CA TYR A 115 0.08 9.43 7.92
C TYR A 115 -0.98 10.17 7.11
N PHE A 116 -1.90 10.82 7.82
CA PHE A 116 -2.76 11.81 7.21
C PHE A 116 -1.98 13.09 6.94
N LEU A 117 -2.11 13.62 5.72
CA LEU A 117 -1.51 14.88 5.30
C LEU A 117 -2.18 16.12 5.91
N GLN A 118 -3.40 15.95 6.41
CA GLN A 118 -4.16 16.99 7.09
C GLN A 118 -4.65 16.45 8.44
N PRO A 119 -4.93 17.31 9.43
CA PRO A 119 -5.52 16.88 10.69
C PRO A 119 -6.79 16.06 10.46
N LEU A 120 -7.04 15.05 11.32
CA LEU A 120 -8.18 14.13 11.17
C LEU A 120 -9.53 14.85 11.10
N GLU A 121 -9.66 16.01 11.74
CA GLU A 121 -10.85 16.89 11.69
C GLU A 121 -11.22 17.32 10.26
N HIS A 122 -10.23 17.39 9.38
CA HIS A 122 -10.39 17.76 7.97
C HIS A 122 -10.50 16.52 7.06
N TYR A 123 -10.38 15.31 7.62
CA TYR A 123 -10.53 14.09 6.85
C TYR A 123 -11.99 13.90 6.44
N THR A 124 -12.26 14.11 5.16
CA THR A 124 -13.52 13.70 4.54
C THR A 124 -13.30 12.35 3.85
N PRO A 125 -14.03 11.28 4.25
CA PRO A 125 -14.01 10.02 3.52
C PRO A 125 -14.28 10.23 2.04
N MET A 126 -13.59 9.48 1.18
CA MET A 126 -13.68 9.64 -0.27
C MET A 126 -15.12 9.51 -0.81
N GLU A 127 -15.96 8.72 -0.14
CA GLU A 127 -17.38 8.52 -0.45
C GLU A 127 -18.24 9.78 -0.28
N THR A 128 -17.82 10.68 0.62
CA THR A 128 -18.55 11.92 0.96
C THR A 128 -17.89 13.16 0.35
N LYS A 129 -16.71 13.02 -0.27
CA LYS A 129 -16.00 14.12 -0.95
C LYS A 129 -16.79 14.54 -2.21
N GLN A 130 -17.61 15.58 -2.07
CA GLN A 130 -18.26 16.26 -3.20
C GLN A 130 -17.32 17.24 -3.92
N GLN A 131 -16.24 17.69 -3.25
CA GLN A 131 -15.26 18.64 -3.79
C GLN A 131 -13.88 18.01 -3.96
N ALA A 132 -13.25 18.32 -5.08
CA ALA A 132 -11.87 17.95 -5.39
C ALA A 132 -10.91 18.58 -4.37
N THR A 133 -10.24 17.75 -3.58
CA THR A 133 -9.15 18.20 -2.70
C THR A 133 -7.94 18.56 -3.56
N ILE A 134 -7.38 19.75 -3.36
CA ILE A 134 -6.20 20.18 -4.11
C ILE A 134 -5.00 19.42 -3.52
N PRO A 135 -4.23 18.67 -4.33
CA PRO A 135 -3.06 17.99 -3.83
C PRO A 135 -2.09 19.02 -3.26
N MET A 136 -1.62 18.80 -2.04
CA MET A 136 -0.66 19.72 -1.44
C MET A 136 0.62 19.77 -2.29
N GLY A 137 1.08 20.98 -2.61
CA GLY A 137 2.29 21.23 -3.41
C GLY A 137 3.59 20.92 -2.68
N SER A 138 3.54 20.84 -1.34
CA SER A 138 4.64 20.42 -0.48
C SER A 138 4.11 19.56 0.65
N LEU A 139 5.00 18.80 1.30
CA LEU A 139 4.66 18.07 2.52
C LEU A 139 4.71 19.02 3.72
N PRO A 140 3.79 18.88 4.68
CA PRO A 140 3.86 19.64 5.92
C PRO A 140 4.99 19.06 6.80
N PRO A 141 5.45 19.80 7.82
CA PRO A 141 6.46 19.30 8.76
C PRO A 141 6.03 17.98 9.41
N TRP A 142 6.99 17.09 9.65
CA TRP A 142 6.74 15.75 10.19
C TRP A 142 5.95 15.75 11.50
N GLU A 143 6.35 16.62 12.41
CA GLU A 143 5.74 16.79 13.74
C GLU A 143 4.25 17.19 13.67
N SER A 144 3.79 17.69 12.51
CA SER A 144 2.39 18.08 12.31
C SER A 144 1.52 16.97 11.70
N LEU A 145 2.12 15.87 11.23
CA LEU A 145 1.37 14.78 10.61
C LEU A 145 0.65 13.93 11.67
N THR A 146 -0.58 13.53 11.36
CA THR A 146 -1.36 12.65 12.22
C THR A 146 -1.19 11.20 11.76
N PRO A 147 -0.68 10.28 12.60
CA PRO A 147 -0.63 8.86 12.27
C PRO A 147 -2.03 8.31 11.99
N VAL A 148 -2.16 7.46 10.96
CA VAL A 148 -3.43 6.80 10.64
C VAL A 148 -3.82 5.81 11.74
N ASP A 149 -2.84 5.09 12.29
CA ASP A 149 -3.04 4.27 13.48
C ASP A 149 -2.77 5.10 14.74
N GLN A 150 -3.78 5.30 15.58
CA GLN A 150 -3.66 6.03 16.84
C GLN A 150 -2.70 5.34 17.83
N GLN A 151 -2.54 4.02 17.71
CA GLN A 151 -1.55 3.26 18.48
C GLN A 151 -0.12 3.41 17.93
N LYS A 152 0.04 4.15 16.81
CA LYS A 152 1.32 4.39 16.13
C LYS A 152 2.07 3.09 15.83
N ARG A 153 1.38 2.00 15.51
CA ARG A 153 2.08 0.75 15.20
C ARG A 153 2.75 0.83 13.83
N TRP A 154 3.85 0.13 13.69
CA TRP A 154 4.50 -0.14 12.43
C TRP A 154 3.95 -1.42 11.82
N PHE A 155 3.69 -1.39 10.52
CA PHE A 155 3.34 -2.57 9.75
C PHE A 155 4.61 -3.15 9.15
N LEU A 156 5.04 -4.31 9.66
CA LEU A 156 6.08 -5.11 9.02
C LEU A 156 5.44 -5.97 7.94
N GLN A 157 5.87 -5.78 6.70
CA GLN A 157 5.54 -6.63 5.58
C GLN A 157 6.79 -7.33 5.06
N VAL A 158 6.76 -8.65 4.98
CA VAL A 158 7.82 -9.45 4.37
C VAL A 158 7.30 -9.95 3.03
N LYS A 159 7.93 -9.53 1.93
CA LYS A 159 7.38 -9.64 0.57
C LYS A 159 8.29 -10.44 -0.35
N ALA A 160 7.68 -11.25 -1.19
CA ALA A 160 8.29 -11.86 -2.36
C ALA A 160 7.53 -11.39 -3.61
N HIS A 161 8.25 -11.14 -4.70
CA HIS A 161 7.68 -10.67 -5.96
C HIS A 161 7.87 -11.72 -7.06
N VAL A 162 6.78 -12.09 -7.73
CA VAL A 162 6.80 -13.04 -8.85
C VAL A 162 6.42 -12.32 -10.13
N VAL A 163 7.38 -12.17 -11.04
CA VAL A 163 7.25 -11.33 -12.25
C VAL A 163 6.14 -11.86 -13.18
N GLN A 164 6.08 -13.18 -13.38
CA GLN A 164 5.23 -13.82 -14.38
C GLN A 164 4.03 -14.52 -13.74
N ASP A 165 2.82 -14.17 -14.20
CA ASP A 165 1.56 -14.67 -13.63
C ASP A 165 1.24 -16.13 -14.02
N ASN A 166 1.88 -16.67 -15.06
CA ASN A 166 1.62 -17.99 -15.61
C ASN A 166 2.56 -19.09 -15.05
N LYS A 167 3.26 -18.81 -13.95
CA LYS A 167 4.22 -19.74 -13.33
C LYS A 167 3.81 -20.11 -11.91
N PRO A 168 2.91 -21.10 -11.73
CA PRO A 168 2.45 -21.53 -10.41
C PRO A 168 3.58 -22.08 -9.52
N ASP A 169 4.61 -22.67 -10.12
CA ASP A 169 5.77 -23.17 -9.37
C ASP A 169 6.60 -22.05 -8.73
N GLU A 170 6.75 -20.91 -9.42
CA GLU A 170 7.44 -19.73 -8.87
C GLU A 170 6.63 -19.11 -7.72
N ILE A 171 5.29 -19.07 -7.85
CA ILE A 171 4.39 -18.65 -6.76
C ILE A 171 4.56 -19.56 -5.55
N ARG A 172 4.52 -20.88 -5.73
CA ARG A 172 4.69 -21.83 -4.63
C ARG A 172 6.06 -21.68 -3.97
N LYS A 173 7.14 -21.55 -4.75
CA LYS A 173 8.49 -21.31 -4.24
C LYS A 173 8.54 -20.04 -3.38
N ALA A 174 7.95 -18.94 -3.85
CA ALA A 174 7.88 -17.70 -3.10
C ALA A 174 7.09 -17.84 -1.78
N GLN A 175 5.97 -18.57 -1.79
CA GLN A 175 5.22 -18.89 -0.57
C GLN A 175 6.07 -19.71 0.42
N ASP A 176 6.75 -20.75 -0.05
CA ASP A 176 7.61 -21.60 0.77
C ASP A 176 8.78 -20.82 1.38
N GLN A 177 9.39 -19.91 0.60
CA GLN A 177 10.44 -18.99 1.08
C GLN A 177 9.92 -18.08 2.19
N LEU A 178 8.75 -17.45 2.00
CA LEU A 178 8.15 -16.59 3.03
C LEU A 178 7.82 -17.38 4.30
N LEU A 179 7.34 -18.62 4.19
CA LEU A 179 7.09 -19.49 5.34
C LEU A 179 8.37 -19.97 6.02
N ALA A 180 9.49 -20.08 5.30
CA ALA A 180 10.80 -20.31 5.89
C ALA A 180 11.28 -19.09 6.70
N VAL A 181 11.18 -17.89 6.10
CA VAL A 181 11.51 -16.63 6.79
C VAL A 181 10.63 -16.43 8.03
N ARG A 182 9.34 -16.74 7.96
CA ARG A 182 8.43 -16.72 9.11
C ARG A 182 8.95 -17.59 10.26
N ARG A 183 9.41 -18.81 9.96
CA ARG A 183 9.91 -19.75 10.96
C ARG A 183 11.21 -19.27 11.60
N GLU A 184 12.07 -18.63 10.83
CA GLU A 184 13.31 -18.02 11.32
C GLU A 184 13.03 -16.84 12.27
N LEU A 185 11.96 -16.09 11.98
CA LEU A 185 11.52 -14.94 12.77
C LEU A 185 10.52 -15.29 13.88
N ASP A 186 10.27 -16.58 14.11
CA ASP A 186 9.33 -17.03 15.13
C ASP A 186 9.81 -16.63 16.53
N GLY A 187 8.89 -16.14 17.36
CA GLY A 187 9.21 -15.56 18.66
C GLY A 187 9.79 -14.14 18.63
N VAL A 188 10.20 -13.62 17.48
CA VAL A 188 10.64 -12.22 17.32
C VAL A 188 9.53 -11.34 16.78
N PHE A 189 8.81 -11.80 15.76
CA PHE A 189 7.66 -11.10 15.20
C PHE A 189 6.43 -11.99 15.18
N GLU A 190 5.30 -11.44 15.60
CA GLU A 190 4.01 -12.14 15.55
C GLU A 190 3.30 -11.87 14.22
N PHE A 191 3.45 -12.81 13.27
CA PHE A 191 2.76 -12.73 11.98
C PHE A 191 1.29 -13.14 12.11
N ARG A 192 0.40 -12.30 11.56
CA ARG A 192 -1.05 -12.48 11.67
C ARG A 192 -1.72 -12.47 10.29
N GLY A 193 -2.83 -13.20 10.17
CA GLY A 193 -3.71 -13.12 9.02
C GLY A 193 -4.50 -11.80 9.10
N ILE A 194 -4.33 -10.94 8.10
CA ILE A 194 -5.05 -9.68 8.00
C ILE A 194 -6.22 -9.88 7.03
N ASP A 195 -7.40 -9.34 7.36
CA ASP A 195 -8.53 -9.36 6.43
C ASP A 195 -8.11 -8.66 5.12
N ARG A 196 -8.22 -9.39 4.01
CA ARG A 196 -7.87 -8.88 2.67
C ARG A 196 -8.56 -7.56 2.30
N LYS A 197 -9.71 -7.25 2.91
CA LYS A 197 -10.41 -5.97 2.72
C LYS A 197 -9.58 -4.78 3.20
N VAL A 198 -8.69 -4.96 4.17
CA VAL A 198 -7.77 -3.91 4.64
C VAL A 198 -6.79 -3.49 3.54
N HIS A 199 -6.51 -4.38 2.58
CA HIS A 199 -5.62 -4.12 1.45
C HIS A 199 -6.38 -3.78 0.15
N ASP A 200 -7.71 -3.65 0.21
CA ASP A 200 -8.50 -3.20 -0.93
C ASP A 200 -8.30 -1.70 -1.15
N THR A 201 -7.73 -1.36 -2.30
CA THR A 201 -7.45 0.03 -2.69
C THR A 201 -8.48 0.57 -3.69
N ARG A 202 -9.50 -0.24 -4.03
CA ARG A 202 -10.55 0.16 -4.98
C ARG A 202 -11.45 1.21 -4.34
N VAL A 203 -11.76 2.25 -5.11
CA VAL A 203 -12.80 3.22 -4.74
C VAL A 203 -14.14 2.52 -4.93
N MET A 204 -14.96 2.45 -3.87
CA MET A 204 -16.36 2.05 -4.02
C MET A 204 -17.06 3.09 -4.90
N GLN A 205 -17.25 2.77 -6.18
CA GLN A 205 -18.17 3.54 -7.01
C GLN A 205 -19.56 3.40 -6.39
N GLN A 206 -20.20 4.52 -6.04
CA GLN A 206 -21.65 4.52 -5.83
C GLN A 206 -22.27 3.82 -7.05
N MET A 207 -23.09 2.80 -6.82
CA MET A 207 -23.94 2.28 -7.88
C MET A 207 -24.76 3.46 -8.38
N GLN A 208 -24.42 3.98 -9.57
CA GLN A 208 -25.35 4.79 -10.32
C GLN A 208 -26.59 3.92 -10.44
N GLY A 209 -27.67 4.35 -9.77
CA GLY A 209 -28.91 3.59 -9.72
C GLY A 209 -29.22 3.11 -11.12
N VAL A 210 -29.39 1.80 -11.28
CA VAL A 210 -29.73 1.18 -12.55
C VAL A 210 -30.88 1.99 -13.14
N GLN A 211 -30.62 2.82 -14.15
CA GLN A 211 -31.70 3.39 -14.95
C GLN A 211 -32.35 2.17 -15.58
N GLN A 212 -33.50 1.76 -15.05
CA GLN A 212 -34.31 0.75 -15.67
C GLN A 212 -34.60 1.25 -17.09
N LEU A 213 -33.98 0.60 -18.07
CA LEU A 213 -34.30 0.82 -19.47
C LEU A 213 -35.80 0.55 -19.64
N PRO A 214 -36.58 1.48 -20.23
CA PRO A 214 -38.01 1.28 -20.40
C PRO A 214 -38.23 0.09 -21.33
N GLN A 215 -38.65 -1.04 -20.77
CA GLN A 215 -39.07 -2.20 -21.54
C GLN A 215 -40.39 -1.83 -22.24
N LYS A 216 -40.32 -1.43 -23.50
CA LYS A 216 -41.50 -1.33 -24.37
C LYS A 216 -41.92 -2.74 -24.78
N PHE A 217 -42.89 -3.31 -24.06
CA PHE A 217 -43.63 -4.46 -24.55
C PHE A 217 -44.56 -3.99 -25.67
N THR A 218 -44.30 -4.44 -26.90
CA THR A 218 -45.24 -4.28 -28.01
C THR A 218 -46.08 -5.55 -28.03
N VAL A 219 -47.31 -5.49 -27.53
CA VAL A 219 -48.29 -6.57 -27.74
C VAL A 219 -48.78 -6.43 -29.18
N GLY A 220 -48.36 -7.35 -30.04
CA GLY A 220 -48.91 -7.53 -31.38
C GLY A 220 -50.34 -8.07 -31.29
N LYS A 221 -51.18 -7.55 -32.19
CA LYS A 221 -52.63 -7.78 -32.33
C LYS A 221 -53.04 -9.24 -32.42
#